data_AF-A0A4V2XIR8-F1
#
_entry.id   AF-A0A4V2XIR8-F1
#
_cell.length_a   1.000
_cell.length_b   1.000
_cell.length_c   1.000
_cell.angle_alpha   90.00
_cell.angle_beta   90.00
_cell.angle_gamma   90.00
#
_symmetry.space_group_name_H-M   'P 1'
#
loop_
_entity.id
_entity.type
_entity.pdbx_description
1 polymer ?
#
loop_
_entity_poly.entity_id
_entity_poly.type
_entity_poly.pdbx_seq_one_letter_code
_entity_poly.pdbx_strand_id
1 'polypeptide(L)' 'MMGELQIADVSAQVGLGLVTDFEELQQLRPLPHQEEDLTEMLNQLVAWAGALAPLRSRSKT' A
#
# COMPACT_ATOMS: atom_id res chain seq x y z
N MET A 1 10.22 -5.88 6.73
CA MET A 1 9.54 -5.23 7.85
C MET A 1 10.39 -4.07 8.34
N MET A 2 9.78 -2.90 8.53
CA MET A 2 10.46 -1.62 8.74
C MET A 2 10.37 -1.09 10.19
N GLY A 3 10.15 -2.00 11.14
CA GLY A 3 9.94 -1.66 12.55
C GLY A 3 11.10 -0.94 13.24
N GLU A 4 12.35 -1.21 12.82
CA GLU A 4 13.54 -0.51 13.34
C GLU A 4 13.51 1.00 13.03
N LEU A 5 12.95 1.36 11.88
CA LEU A 5 12.75 2.76 11.48
C LEU A 5 11.43 3.34 12.01
N GLN A 6 10.71 2.59 12.86
CA GLN A 6 9.39 2.94 13.38
C GLN A 6 8.36 3.23 12.28
N ILE A 7 8.51 2.57 11.12
CA ILE A 7 7.54 2.65 10.03
C ILE A 7 6.51 1.54 10.25
N ALA A 8 5.23 1.92 10.32
CA ALA A 8 4.12 0.98 10.36
C ALA A 8 3.81 0.47 8.94
N ASP A 9 4.34 -0.70 8.58
CA ASP A 9 4.01 -1.42 7.35
C ASP A 9 2.73 -2.27 7.49
N VAL A 10 2.20 -2.73 6.36
CA VAL A 10 1.04 -3.65 6.30
C VAL A 10 1.48 -5.01 5.78
N SER A 11 0.71 -6.04 6.11
CA SER A 11 1.06 -7.43 5.77
C SER A 11 0.89 -7.72 4.28
N ALA A 12 -0.19 -7.21 3.67
CA ALA A 12 -0.44 -7.39 2.25
C ALA A 12 0.59 -6.63 1.41
N GLN A 13 1.19 -7.32 0.46
CA GLN A 13 2.18 -6.77 -0.47
C GLN A 13 1.81 -7.19 -1.89
N VAL A 14 1.98 -6.28 -2.85
CA VAL A 14 1.68 -6.51 -4.26
C VAL A 14 2.92 -6.29 -5.13
N GLY A 15 3.16 -7.20 -6.06
CA GLY A 15 4.17 -7.06 -7.11
C GLY A 15 3.52 -6.67 -8.43
N LEU A 16 3.80 -5.45 -8.91
CA LEU A 16 3.35 -4.98 -10.22
C LEU A 16 4.50 -5.02 -11.22
N GLY A 17 4.31 -5.73 -12.32
CA GLY A 17 5.26 -5.82 -13.41
C GLY A 17 5.05 -4.69 -14.42
N LEU A 18 6.13 -4.02 -14.83
CA LEU A 18 6.03 -2.90 -15.79
C LEU A 18 5.45 -3.31 -17.15
N VAL A 19 5.70 -4.53 -17.59
CA VAL A 19 5.24 -5.02 -18.90
C VAL A 19 3.82 -5.60 -18.85
N THR A 20 3.45 -6.18 -17.71
CA THR A 20 2.18 -6.91 -17.54
C THR A 20 1.06 -6.03 -17.00
N ASP A 21 1.40 -5.04 -16.18
CA ASP A 21 0.45 -4.26 -15.39
C ASP A 21 0.33 -2.81 -15.85
N PHE A 22 1.01 -2.42 -16.93
CA PHE A 22 0.97 -1.07 -17.45
C PHE A 22 0.80 -1.05 -18.97
N GLU A 23 -0.19 -0.30 -19.47
CA GLU A 23 -0.24 0.05 -20.90
C GLU A 23 0.84 1.07 -21.21
N GLU A 24 1.61 0.81 -22.26
CA GLU A 24 2.63 1.74 -22.77
C GLU A 24 3.60 2.21 -21.68
N LEU A 25 3.79 1.40 -20.62
CA LEU A 25 4.59 1.70 -19.43
C LEU A 25 4.14 2.96 -18.66
N GLN A 26 2.90 3.41 -18.85
CA GLN A 26 2.39 4.68 -18.31
C GLN A 26 1.07 4.54 -17.55
N GLN A 27 0.12 3.75 -18.07
CA GLN A 27 -1.21 3.63 -17.48
C GLN A 27 -1.35 2.29 -16.76
N LEU A 28 -1.64 2.34 -15.46
CA LEU A 28 -1.83 1.14 -14.64
C LEU A 28 -3.07 0.35 -15.13
N ARG A 29 -2.82 -0.85 -15.66
CA ARG A 29 -3.80 -1.88 -16.02
C ARG A 29 -3.33 -3.23 -15.47
N PRO A 30 -3.59 -3.52 -14.19
CA PRO A 30 -3.11 -4.74 -13.57
C PRO A 30 -3.85 -5.97 -14.10
N LEU A 31 -3.21 -7.15 -14.04
CA LEU A 31 -3.94 -8.39 -14.26
C LEU A 31 -4.95 -8.63 -13.11
N PRO A 32 -6.02 -9.41 -13.32
CA PRO A 32 -7.09 -9.55 -12.32
C PRO A 32 -6.62 -9.94 -10.91
N HIS A 33 -5.64 -10.84 -10.80
CA HIS A 33 -5.08 -11.23 -9.50
C HIS A 33 -4.26 -10.12 -8.83
N GLN A 34 -3.53 -9.33 -9.62
CA GLN A 34 -2.77 -8.18 -9.11
C GLN A 34 -3.68 -7.03 -8.69
N GLU A 35 -4.84 -6.88 -9.33
CA GLU A 35 -5.88 -5.95 -8.91
C GLU A 35 -6.44 -6.32 -7.53
N GLU A 36 -6.71 -7.60 -7.28
CA GLU A 36 -7.17 -8.11 -5.99
C GLU A 36 -6.12 -7.87 -4.90
N ASP A 37 -4.86 -8.27 -5.14
CA ASP A 37 -3.74 -8.07 -4.21
C ASP A 37 -3.49 -6.57 -3.91
N LEU A 38 -3.53 -5.72 -4.96
CA LEU A 38 -3.39 -4.26 -4.83
C LEU A 38 -4.52 -3.68 -3.99
N THR A 39 -5.75 -4.12 -4.23
CA THR A 39 -6.93 -3.66 -3.48
C THR A 39 -6.83 -4.04 -2.01
N GLU A 40 -6.42 -5.28 -1.70
CA GLU A 40 -6.22 -5.71 -0.32
C GLU A 40 -5.15 -4.87 0.39
N MET A 41 -4.00 -4.65 -0.26
CA MET A 41 -2.92 -3.84 0.29
C MET A 41 -3.37 -2.41 0.59
N LEU A 42 -4.10 -1.77 -0.34
CA LEU A 42 -4.62 -0.42 -0.15
C LEU A 42 -5.68 -0.36 0.95
N ASN A 43 -6.55 -1.37 1.06
CA ASN A 43 -7.54 -1.45 2.15
C ASN A 43 -6.87 -1.54 3.51
N GLN A 44 -5.85 -2.40 3.67
CA GLN A 44 -5.06 -2.47 4.89
C GLN A 44 -4.37 -1.12 5.16
N LEU A 45 -3.72 -0.52 4.16
CA LEU A 45 -3.04 0.76 4.31
C LEU A 45 -3.97 1.86 4.82
N VAL A 46 -5.15 2.02 4.21
CA VAL A 46 -6.13 3.05 4.60
C VAL A 46 -6.62 2.82 6.03
N ALA A 47 -6.96 1.57 6.39
CA ALA A 47 -7.44 1.24 7.72
C ALA A 47 -6.40 1.54 8.80
N TRP A 48 -5.17 1.08 8.63
CA TRP A 48 -4.08 1.28 9.60
C TRP A 48 -3.61 2.74 9.63
N ALA A 49 -3.56 3.42 8.48
CA ALA A 49 -3.28 4.85 8.43
C ALA A 49 -4.33 5.65 9.20
N GLY A 50 -5.61 5.34 9.04
CA GLY A 50 -6.70 5.94 9.82
C GLY A 50 -6.57 5.68 11.31
N ALA A 51 -6.36 4.41 11.71
CA ALA A 51 -6.24 4.01 13.10
C ALA A 51 -5.07 4.71 13.84
N LEU A 52 -3.93 4.89 13.17
CA LEU A 52 -2.72 5.50 13.74
C LEU A 52 -2.67 7.04 13.60
N ALA A 53 -3.59 7.65 12.85
CA ALA A 53 -3.62 9.10 12.65
C ALA A 53 -3.65 9.91 13.96
N PRO A 54 -4.42 9.53 15.01
CA PRO A 54 -4.44 10.27 16.28
C PRO A 54 -3.10 10.32 17.01
N LEU A 55 -2.27 9.27 16.86
CA LEU A 55 -0.94 9.21 17.48
C LEU A 55 0.02 10.18 16.78
N ARG A 56 -0.07 10.29 15.44
CA ARG A 56 0.73 11.22 14.65
C ARG A 56 0.34 12.67 14.86
N SER A 57 -0.96 12.96 15.00
CA SER A 57 -1.44 14.34 15.24
C SER A 57 -1.02 14.83 16.63
N ARG A 58 -1.10 13.96 17.65
CA ARG A 58 -0.64 14.28 19.01
C ARG A 58 0.86 14.58 19.06
N SER A 59 1.68 13.86 18.29
CA SER A 59 3.13 14.07 18.24
C SER A 59 3.57 15.37 17.55
N LYS A 60 2.71 16.01 16.75
CA LYS A 60 3.03 17.26 16.03
C LYS A 60 2.76 18.54 16.84
N THR A 61 2.40 18.39 18.12
CA THR A 61 2.24 19.49 19.09
C THR A 61 3.39 19.43 20.08
#